data_AF-A0A318XHR6-F1
#
_entry.id   AF-A0A318XHR6-F1
#
_cell.length_a   1.000
_cell.length_b   1.000
_cell.length_c   1.000
_cell.angle_alpha   90.00
_cell.angle_beta   90.00
_cell.angle_gamma   90.00
#
_symmetry.space_group_name_H-M   'P 1'
#
loop_
_entity.id
_entity.type
_entity.pdbx_description
1 polymer ?
#
loop_
_entity_poly.entity_id
_entity_poly.type
_entity_poly.pdbx_seq_one_letter_code
_entity_poly.pdbx_strand_id
1 'polypeptide(L)' 'MDKITDAKTEFRRRQWTQIIQDCQNSGMTVVGWCSQNNVNTKSYYYWLRKIRSLACETGTLVPQRNEQK' A
#
# COMPACT_ATOMS: atom_id res chain seq x y z
N MET A 1 -24.17 -5.30 7.08
CA MET A 1 -23.10 -5.04 6.11
C MET A 1 -23.24 -6.01 4.95
N ASP A 2 -23.37 -5.51 3.73
CA ASP A 2 -23.47 -6.34 2.52
C ASP A 2 -22.20 -7.18 2.30
N LYS A 3 -22.37 -8.51 2.23
CA LYS A 3 -21.27 -9.47 2.00
C LYS A 3 -20.46 -9.17 0.73
N ILE A 4 -21.11 -8.61 -0.29
CA ILE A 4 -20.48 -8.21 -1.56
C ILE A 4 -19.53 -7.02 -1.37
N THR A 5 -19.88 -6.10 -0.47
CA THR A 5 -19.09 -4.89 -0.21
C THR A 5 -17.82 -5.21 0.57
N ASP A 6 -17.89 -6.17 1.48
CA ASP A 6 -16.74 -6.67 2.24
C ASP A 6 -15.72 -7.36 1.32
N ALA A 7 -16.19 -8.28 0.46
CA ALA A 7 -15.35 -8.98 -0.51
C ALA A 7 -14.63 -8.01 -1.49
N LYS A 8 -15.33 -6.97 -1.98
CA LYS A 8 -14.73 -5.92 -2.82
C LYS A 8 -13.66 -5.10 -2.08
N THR A 9 -13.83 -4.91 -0.78
CA THR A 9 -12.89 -4.15 0.05
C THR A 9 -11.63 -4.97 0.31
N GLU A 10 -11.79 -6.26 0.61
CA GLU A 10 -10.69 -7.19 0.79
C GLU A 10 -9.89 -7.40 -0.52
N PHE A 11 -10.57 -7.56 -1.65
CA PHE A 11 -9.89 -7.66 -2.95
C PHE A 11 -9.01 -6.44 -3.23
N ARG A 12 -9.55 -5.23 -3.05
CA ARG A 12 -8.78 -3.99 -3.22
C ARG A 12 -7.61 -3.92 -2.24
N ARG A 13 -7.80 -4.34 -0.99
CA ARG A 13 -6.72 -4.39 -0.01
C ARG A 13 -5.56 -5.25 -0.50
N ARG A 14 -5.84 -6.47 -0.95
CA ARG A 14 -4.83 -7.39 -1.48
C ARG A 14 -4.09 -6.81 -2.69
N GLN A 15 -4.82 -6.20 -3.62
CA GLN A 15 -4.24 -5.54 -4.78
C GLN A 15 -3.27 -4.43 -4.37
N TRP A 16 -3.67 -3.57 -3.43
CA TRP A 16 -2.81 -2.49 -2.95
C TRP A 16 -1.62 -2.97 -2.13
N THR A 17 -1.73 -4.09 -1.42
CA THR A 17 -0.58 -4.73 -0.75
C THR A 17 0.48 -5.13 -1.77
N GLN A 18 0.08 -5.76 -2.89
CA GLN A 18 1.03 -6.13 -3.96
C GLN A 18 1.70 -4.90 -4.58
N ILE A 19 0.92 -3.88 -4.94
CA ILE A 19 1.42 -2.60 -5.47
C ILE A 19 2.47 -1.96 -4.54
N ILE A 20 2.22 -1.98 -3.23
CA ILE A 20 3.15 -1.42 -2.24
C ILE A 20 4.42 -2.26 -2.16
N GLN A 21 4.30 -3.59 -2.16
CA GLN A 21 5.46 -4.49 -2.17
C GLN A 21 6.31 -4.32 -3.42
N ASP A 22 5.70 -4.22 -4.60
CA ASP A 22 6.41 -3.98 -5.86
C ASP A 22 7.14 -2.63 -5.85
N CYS A 23 6.48 -1.59 -5.34
CA CYS A 23 7.10 -0.28 -5.17
C CYS A 23 8.30 -0.34 -4.19
N GLN A 24 8.20 -1.08 -3.10
CA GLN A 24 9.29 -1.24 -2.13
C GLN A 24 10.46 -2.05 -2.71
N ASN A 25 10.16 -3.13 -3.43
CA ASN A 25 11.15 -3.98 -4.09
C ASN A 25 11.85 -3.27 -5.25
N SER A 26 11.22 -2.27 -5.87
CA SER A 26 11.82 -1.51 -6.96
C SER A 26 13.03 -0.66 -6.56
N GLY A 27 13.17 -0.35 -5.26
CA GLY A 27 14.20 0.58 -4.77
C GLY A 27 14.04 2.02 -5.26
N MET A 28 12.97 2.33 -6.01
CA MET A 28 12.68 3.68 -6.49
C MET A 28 11.96 4.52 -5.44
N THR A 29 11.97 5.84 -5.63
CA THR A 29 11.07 6.71 -4.86
C THR A 29 9.62 6.38 -5.19
N VAL A 30 8.74 6.46 -4.19
CA VAL A 30 7.29 6.20 -4.36
C VAL A 30 6.71 7.03 -5.49
N VAL A 31 7.10 8.30 -5.62
CA VAL A 31 6.63 9.21 -6.67
C VAL A 31 7.08 8.73 -8.05
N GLY A 32 8.35 8.34 -8.20
CA GLY A 32 8.90 7.83 -9.46
C GLY A 32 8.23 6.53 -9.88
N TRP A 33 8.08 5.59 -8.95
CA TRP A 33 7.40 4.32 -9.21
C TRP A 33 5.92 4.52 -9.57
N CYS A 34 5.22 5.39 -8.83
CA CYS A 34 3.83 5.74 -9.13
C CYS A 34 3.66 6.32 -10.54
N SER A 35 4.56 7.22 -10.95
CA SER A 35 4.53 7.82 -12.28
C SER A 35 4.76 6.79 -13.38
N GLN A 36 5.68 5.84 -13.19
CA GLN A 36 5.98 4.80 -14.19
C GLN A 36 4.87 3.74 -14.30
N ASN A 37 4.25 3.38 -13.18
CA ASN A 37 3.24 2.32 -13.12
C ASN A 37 1.80 2.84 -13.28
N ASN A 38 1.64 4.13 -13.65
CA ASN A 38 0.35 4.81 -13.77
C ASN A 38 -0.51 4.69 -12.50
N VAL A 39 0.14 4.73 -11.33
CA VAL A 39 -0.51 4.68 -10.03
C VAL A 39 -0.63 6.10 -9.48
N ASN A 40 -1.83 6.46 -9.04
CA ASN A 40 -2.03 7.76 -8.41
C ASN A 40 -1.33 7.82 -7.05
N THR A 41 -0.41 8.76 -6.88
CA THR A 41 0.38 8.94 -5.65
C THR A 41 -0.49 9.21 -4.42
N LYS A 42 -1.60 9.96 -4.54
CA LYS A 42 -2.52 10.21 -3.42
C LYS A 42 -3.22 8.93 -3.00
N SER A 43 -3.68 8.13 -3.97
CA SER A 43 -4.27 6.82 -3.70
C SER A 43 -3.26 5.89 -3.05
N TYR A 44 -2.01 5.89 -3.53
CA TYR A 44 -0.93 5.11 -2.93
C TYR A 44 -0.76 5.42 -1.44
N TYR A 45 -0.58 6.69 -1.06
CA TYR A 45 -0.42 7.05 0.35
C TYR A 45 -1.67 6.78 1.19
N TYR A 46 -2.87 6.94 0.60
CA TYR A 46 -4.12 6.57 1.26
C TYR A 46 -4.15 5.09 1.62
N TRP A 47 -3.85 4.21 0.66
CA TRP A 47 -3.85 2.76 0.86
C TRP A 47 -2.69 2.28 1.73
N LEU A 48 -1.51 2.89 1.60
CA LEU A 48 -0.38 2.61 2.47
C LEU A 48 -0.71 2.89 3.94
N ARG A 49 -1.32 4.04 4.24
CA ARG A 49 -1.78 4.37 5.59
C ARG A 49 -2.84 3.38 6.09
N LYS A 50 -3.79 3.00 5.23
CA LYS A 50 -4.85 2.05 5.59
C LYS A 50 -4.29 0.66 5.91
N ILE A 51 -3.36 0.17 5.09
CA ILE A 51 -2.69 -1.12 5.30
C ILE A 51 -1.82 -1.08 6.56
N ARG A 52 -1.10 0.03 6.80
CA ARG A 52 -0.33 0.22 8.05
C ARG A 52 -1.21 0.27 9.28
N SER A 53 -2.35 0.98 9.24
CA SER A 53 -3.31 1.04 10.37
C SER A 53 -3.79 -0.36 10.72
N LEU A 54 -4.20 -1.13 9.71
CA LEU A 54 -4.63 -2.52 9.90
C LEU A 54 -3.51 -3.37 10.50
N ALA A 55 -2.28 -3.27 10.00
CA ALA A 55 -1.12 -4.01 10.51
C ALA A 55 -0.79 -3.66 11.98
N CYS A 56 -0.90 -2.37 12.33
CA CYS A 56 -0.71 -1.87 13.70
C CYS A 56 -1.83 -2.34 14.63
N GLU A 57 -3.08 -2.31 14.19
CA GLU A 57 -4.23 -2.86 14.92
C GLU A 57 -4.11 -4.37 15.13
N THR A 58 -3.51 -5.11 14.19
CA THR A 58 -3.26 -6.56 14.29
C THR A 58 -1.90 -6.93 14.93
N GLY A 59 -1.11 -5.95 15.41
CA GLY A 59 0.06 -6.22 16.24
C GLY A 59 1.22 -6.97 15.57
N THR A 60 1.59 -6.66 14.32
CA THR A 60 2.86 -7.17 13.75
C THR A 60 3.67 -6.05 13.11
N LEU A 61 4.79 -5.74 13.75
CA LEU A 61 5.79 -4.75 13.37
C LEU A 61 6.57 -5.18 12.13
N VAL A 62 6.75 -4.29 11.15
CA VAL A 62 8.05 -4.10 10.45
C VAL A 62 8.22 -2.62 10.08
N PRO A 63 9.32 -1.96 10.49
CA PRO A 63 9.75 -0.68 9.96
C PRO A 63 10.70 -0.88 8.78
N GLN A 64 10.65 -0.01 7.77
CA GLN A 64 11.84 0.52 7.09
C GLN A 64 11.43 1.61 6.09
N ARG A 65 11.73 2.83 6.48
CA ARG A 65 11.72 4.02 5.66
C ARG A 65 13.18 4.17 5.20
N ASN A 66 13.50 3.83 3.96
CA ASN A 66 14.79 4.23 3.39
C ASN A 66 14.64 5.68 2.91
N GLU A 67 14.94 6.60 3.82
CA GLU A 67 15.41 7.94 3.49
C GLU A 67 16.83 7.79 2.93
N GLN A 68 17.00 7.86 1.61
CA GLN A 68 18.32 8.08 1.00
C GLN A 68 18.33 9.46 0.35
N LYS A 69 19.01 10.38 1.04
CA LYS A 69 19.68 11.54 0.46
C LYS A 69 21.06 11.64 1.11
#